data_AF-A0A7W7DQU5-F1
#
_entry.id   AF-A0A7W7DQU5-F1
#
_cell.length_a   1.000
_cell.length_b   1.000
_cell.length_c   1.000
_cell.angle_alpha   90.00
_cell.angle_beta   90.00
_cell.angle_gamma   90.00
#
_symmetry.space_group_name_H-M   'P 1'
#
loop_
_entity.id
_entity.type
_entity.pdbx_description
1 polymer ?
#
loop_
_entity_poly.entity_id
_entity_poly.type
_entity_poly.pdbx_seq_one_letter_code
_entity_poly.pdbx_strand_id
1 'polypeptide(L)'
;MTGGARDCAVAGRLLPWTGTEGRPCYLVGDGTGYVSRLADEIEDVQIDMADQLLGHAAELLAERRVTGAELHYLARRLSESLRDVKRVAESRGARLAPESGPWPG
;
A
#
# COMPACT_ATOMS: atom_id res chain seq x y z
N MET A 1 -42.01 5.14 -0.63
CA MET A 1 -41.51 4.83 -2.00
C MET A 1 -41.13 6.19 -2.58
N THR A 2 -39.89 6.62 -2.75
CA THR A 2 -38.56 6.02 -2.90
C THR A 2 -37.56 6.96 -2.17
N GLY A 3 -36.56 6.46 -1.45
CA GLY A 3 -35.28 6.08 -2.04
C GLY A 3 -34.20 7.07 -1.60
N GLY A 4 -33.90 7.10 -0.29
CA GLY A 4 -32.73 7.79 0.23
C GLY A 4 -31.49 7.02 -0.18
N ALA A 5 -30.96 7.31 -1.38
CA ALA A 5 -29.60 6.95 -1.74
C ALA A 5 -28.71 7.70 -0.74
N ARG A 6 -28.25 6.96 0.27
CA ARG A 6 -27.11 7.39 1.07
C ARG A 6 -26.05 7.81 0.07
N ASP A 7 -25.55 9.04 0.18
CA ASP A 7 -24.31 9.45 -0.47
C ASP A 7 -23.28 8.38 -0.12
N CYS A 8 -23.10 7.42 -1.02
CA CYS A 8 -22.04 6.44 -0.95
C CYS A 8 -20.81 7.29 -1.21
N ALA A 9 -20.19 7.79 -0.14
CA ALA A 9 -19.04 8.65 -0.23
C ALA A 9 -18.10 8.06 -1.28
N VAL A 10 -18.00 8.74 -2.42
CA VAL A 10 -17.20 8.31 -3.56
C VAL A 10 -15.75 8.58 -3.17
N ALA A 11 -15.21 7.75 -2.29
CA ALA A 11 -13.84 7.85 -1.82
C ALA A 11 -12.94 7.19 -2.87
N GLY A 12 -12.08 7.99 -3.52
CA GLY A 12 -11.08 7.46 -4.44
C GLY A 12 -10.07 6.61 -3.68
N ARG A 13 -9.99 5.31 -3.98
CA ARG A 13 -8.98 4.38 -3.45
C ARG A 13 -7.66 4.58 -4.21
N LEU A 14 -6.58 4.88 -3.50
CA LEU A 14 -5.23 4.80 -4.06
C LEU A 14 -4.89 3.34 -4.39
N LEU A 15 -4.45 3.06 -5.61
CA LEU A 15 -4.06 1.71 -6.03
C LEU A 15 -2.58 1.43 -5.69
N PRO A 16 -2.20 0.19 -5.34
CA PRO A 16 -0.83 -0.15 -4.94
C PRO A 16 0.17 -0.18 -6.12
N TRP A 17 -0.32 -0.01 -7.35
CA TRP A 17 0.49 0.23 -8.54
C TRP A 17 0.39 1.68 -9.02
N THR A 18 1.37 2.08 -9.84
CA THR A 18 1.36 3.36 -10.55
C THR A 18 0.70 3.22 -11.92
N GLY A 19 0.20 4.35 -12.41
CA GLY A 19 -0.25 4.48 -13.79
C GLY A 19 0.91 4.76 -14.74
N THR A 20 0.56 5.31 -15.89
CA THR A 20 1.54 5.80 -16.86
C THR A 20 2.49 6.81 -16.20
N GLU A 21 3.77 6.74 -16.59
CA GLU A 21 4.83 7.63 -16.10
C GLU A 21 5.03 7.63 -14.57
N GLY A 22 4.66 6.55 -13.88
CA GLY A 22 4.86 6.43 -12.44
C GLY A 22 3.91 7.30 -11.61
N ARG A 23 2.84 7.85 -12.21
CA ARG A 23 1.87 8.70 -11.50
C ARG A 23 0.97 7.85 -10.60
N PRO A 24 0.52 8.39 -9.45
CA PRO A 24 -0.45 7.67 -8.61
C PRO A 24 -1.75 7.37 -9.36
N CYS A 25 -2.26 6.14 -9.24
CA CYS A 25 -3.55 5.72 -9.77
C CYS A 25 -4.62 5.64 -8.69
N TYR A 26 -5.84 6.07 -9.02
CA TYR A 26 -6.99 6.02 -8.13
C TYR A 26 -8.14 5.22 -8.75
N LEU A 27 -8.82 4.42 -7.95
CA LEU A 27 -10.05 3.73 -8.27
C LEU A 27 -11.23 4.44 -7.59
N VAL A 28 -12.24 4.78 -8.37
CA VAL A 28 -13.47 5.42 -7.88
C VAL A 28 -14.58 4.36 -7.83
N GLY A 29 -15.15 4.13 -6.64
CA GLY A 29 -16.23 3.15 -6.45
C GLY A 29 -16.51 2.87 -4.98
N ASP A 30 -17.39 1.90 -4.72
CA ASP A 30 -17.80 1.47 -3.37
C ASP A 30 -16.78 0.57 -2.64
N GLY A 31 -15.65 0.28 -3.28
CA GLY A 31 -14.59 -0.55 -2.72
C GLY A 31 -14.83 -2.06 -2.76
N THR A 32 -15.92 -2.56 -3.37
CA THR A 32 -16.24 -4.00 -3.40
C THR A 32 -16.00 -4.68 -4.75
N GLY A 33 -15.73 -3.89 -5.80
CA GLY A 33 -15.51 -4.39 -7.16
C GLY A 33 -14.22 -5.21 -7.34
N TYR A 34 -14.11 -5.88 -8.49
CA TYR A 34 -12.97 -6.73 -8.86
C TYR A 34 -11.60 -6.04 -8.69
N VAL A 35 -11.47 -4.79 -9.15
CA VAL A 35 -10.22 -4.03 -9.05
C VAL A 35 -9.84 -3.75 -7.59
N SER A 36 -10.83 -3.61 -6.70
CA SER A 36 -10.58 -3.44 -5.27
C SER A 36 -9.95 -4.70 -4.67
N ARG A 37 -10.49 -5.89 -4.99
CA ARG A 37 -9.93 -7.18 -4.56
C ARG A 37 -8.53 -7.42 -5.13
N LEU A 38 -8.32 -7.11 -6.41
CA LEU A 38 -6.99 -7.16 -7.02
C LEU A 38 -6.01 -6.21 -6.32
N ALA A 39 -6.47 -5.04 -5.90
CA ALA A 39 -5.66 -4.12 -5.10
C ALA A 39 -5.32 -4.70 -3.72
N ASP A 40 -6.25 -5.39 -3.05
CA ASP A 40 -5.95 -6.09 -1.79
C ASP A 40 -4.90 -7.19 -1.99
N GLU A 41 -5.05 -8.03 -3.02
CA GLU A 41 -4.09 -9.09 -3.35
C GLU A 41 -2.68 -8.54 -3.64
N ILE A 42 -2.58 -7.42 -4.37
CA ILE A 42 -1.29 -6.80 -4.67
C ILE A 42 -0.69 -6.11 -3.43
N GLU A 43 -1.52 -5.49 -2.59
CA GLU A 43 -1.07 -4.95 -1.29
C GLU A 43 -0.42 -6.05 -0.44
N ASP A 44 -1.04 -7.24 -0.38
CA ASP A 44 -0.53 -8.37 0.39
C ASP A 44 0.78 -8.92 -0.20
N VAL A 45 0.84 -9.13 -1.52
CA VAL A 45 2.08 -9.55 -2.20
C VAL A 45 3.23 -8.56 -1.96
N GLN A 46 2.97 -7.25 -1.99
CA GLN A 46 3.98 -6.23 -1.73
C GLN A 46 4.50 -6.28 -0.28
N ILE A 47 3.63 -6.52 0.69
CA ILE A 47 4.01 -6.67 2.10
C ILE A 47 4.84 -7.94 2.30
N ASP A 48 4.42 -9.07 1.73
CA ASP A 48 5.15 -10.34 1.83
C ASP A 48 6.54 -10.26 1.21
N MET A 49 6.67 -9.63 0.04
CA MET A 49 7.98 -9.38 -0.58
C MET A 49 8.87 -8.48 0.28
N ALA A 50 8.29 -7.50 0.97
CA ALA A 50 9.03 -6.64 1.89
C ALA A 50 9.56 -7.43 3.09
N ASP A 51 8.75 -8.32 3.67
CA ASP A 51 9.14 -9.19 4.77
C ASP A 51 10.29 -10.14 4.37
N GLN A 52 10.18 -10.78 3.20
CA GLN A 52 11.25 -11.62 2.66
C GLN A 52 12.56 -10.83 2.43
N LEU A 53 12.46 -9.61 1.91
CA LEU A 53 13.63 -8.75 1.71
C LEU A 53 14.27 -8.35 3.05
N LEU A 54 13.47 -8.10 4.09
CA LEU A 54 13.98 -7.81 5.43
C LEU A 54 14.71 -9.03 6.02
N GLY A 55 14.19 -10.24 5.81
CA GLY A 55 14.88 -11.49 6.18
C GLY A 55 16.26 -11.60 5.52
N HIS A 56 16.32 -11.41 4.21
CA HIS A 56 17.59 -11.45 3.47
C HIS A 56 18.54 -10.32 3.89
N ALA A 57 18.01 -9.12 4.17
CA ALA A 57 18.80 -8.00 4.68
C ALA A 57 19.45 -8.34 6.03
N ALA A 58 18.71 -8.98 6.94
CA ALA A 58 19.21 -9.36 8.24
C ALA A 58 20.33 -10.41 8.14
N GLU A 59 20.17 -11.41 7.27
CA GLU A 59 21.20 -12.42 7.00
C GLU A 59 22.48 -11.78 6.44
N LEU A 60 22.34 -10.96 5.39
CA LEU A 60 23.48 -10.31 4.75
C LEU A 60 24.21 -9.37 5.71
N LEU A 61 23.49 -8.55 6.49
CA LEU A 61 24.10 -7.64 7.47
C LEU A 61 24.78 -8.36 8.64
N ALA A 62 24.46 -9.63 8.90
CA ALA A 62 25.17 -10.43 9.90
C ALA A 62 26.53 -10.93 9.42
N GLU A 63 26.80 -10.91 8.10
CA GLU A 63 28.06 -11.36 7.54
C GLU A 63 29.19 -10.33 7.75
N ARG A 64 30.35 -10.77 8.27
CA ARG A 64 31.51 -9.89 8.52
C ARG A 64 32.21 -9.38 7.26
N ARG A 65 31.83 -9.85 6.06
CA ARG A 65 32.58 -9.64 4.81
C ARG A 65 31.75 -9.03 3.66
N VAL A 66 30.61 -8.42 3.97
CA VAL A 66 29.80 -7.73 2.94
C VAL A 66 30.60 -6.60 2.29
N THR A 67 30.56 -6.57 0.96
CA THR A 67 31.18 -5.53 0.14
C THR A 67 30.32 -4.27 0.06
N GLY A 68 30.94 -3.12 -0.25
CA GLY A 68 30.20 -1.87 -0.46
C GLY A 68 29.19 -1.95 -1.62
N ALA A 69 29.44 -2.78 -2.63
CA ALA A 69 28.52 -2.98 -3.75
C ALA A 69 27.26 -3.74 -3.31
N GLU A 70 27.40 -4.78 -2.50
CA GLU A 70 26.28 -5.52 -1.91
C GLU A 70 25.44 -4.63 -0.99
N LEU A 71 26.09 -3.81 -0.15
CA LEU A 71 25.37 -2.84 0.69
C LEU A 71 24.60 -1.80 -0.15
N HIS A 72 25.21 -1.29 -1.23
CA HIS A 72 24.53 -0.34 -2.11
C HIS A 72 23.33 -0.98 -2.80
N TYR A 73 23.48 -2.21 -3.29
CA TYR A 73 22.37 -2.97 -3.88
C TYR A 73 21.25 -3.21 -2.86
N LEU A 74 21.58 -3.69 -1.66
CA LEU A 74 20.61 -3.92 -0.60
C LEU A 74 19.85 -2.65 -0.23
N ALA A 75 20.57 -1.53 -0.05
CA ALA A 75 19.96 -0.24 0.26
C ALA A 75 18.98 0.24 -0.83
N ARG A 76 19.29 0.00 -2.11
CA ARG A 76 18.39 0.31 -3.22
C ARG A 76 17.12 -0.54 -3.17
N ARG A 77 17.25 -1.86 -2.97
CA ARG A 77 16.11 -2.78 -2.88
C ARG A 77 15.21 -2.45 -1.69
N LEU A 78 15.79 -2.17 -0.53
CA LEU A 78 15.05 -1.73 0.65
C LEU A 78 14.33 -0.40 0.40
N SER A 79 14.97 0.55 -0.28
CA SER A 79 14.34 1.83 -0.63
C SER A 79 13.17 1.67 -1.60
N GLU A 80 13.25 0.73 -2.55
CA GLU A 80 12.16 0.39 -3.48
C GLU A 80 10.99 -0.22 -2.70
N SER A 81 11.25 -1.26 -1.91
CA SER A 81 10.23 -1.94 -1.09
C SER A 81 9.56 -1.00 -0.08
N LEU A 82 10.30 -0.09 0.56
CA LEU A 82 9.73 0.89 1.49
C LEU A 82 8.79 1.89 0.81
N ARG A 83 9.03 2.24 -0.46
CA ARG A 83 8.09 3.09 -1.22
C ARG A 83 6.77 2.37 -1.48
N ASP A 84 6.85 1.09 -1.81
CA ASP A 84 5.67 0.25 -2.03
C ASP A 84 4.87 0.09 -0.72
N VAL A 85 5.54 -0.28 0.39
CA VAL A 85 4.90 -0.40 1.71
C VAL A 85 4.29 0.92 2.17
N LYS A 86 4.97 2.06 1.97
CA LYS A 86 4.42 3.39 2.29
C LYS A 86 3.13 3.64 1.50
N ARG A 87 3.09 3.29 0.22
CA ARG A 87 1.90 3.45 -0.63
C ARG A 87 0.74 2.58 -0.15
N VAL A 88 1.01 1.34 0.26
CA VAL A 88 0.01 0.45 0.87
C VAL A 88 -0.54 1.07 2.15
N ALA A 89 0.33 1.59 3.02
CA ALA A 89 -0.07 2.23 4.27
C ALA A 89 -0.94 3.47 4.04
N GLU A 90 -0.59 4.33 3.08
CA GLU A 90 -1.40 5.50 2.68
C GLU A 90 -2.77 5.08 2.14
N SER A 91 -2.80 4.07 1.27
CA SER A 91 -4.02 3.51 0.70
C SER A 91 -4.95 2.96 1.78
N ARG A 92 -4.42 2.15 2.71
CA ARG A 92 -5.18 1.57 3.83
C ARG A 92 -5.66 2.66 4.79
N GLY A 93 -4.79 3.62 5.14
CA GLY A 93 -5.11 4.74 6.03
C GLY A 93 -6.24 5.62 5.49
N ALA A 94 -6.24 5.91 4.19
CA ALA A 94 -7.32 6.69 3.56
C ALA A 94 -8.69 6.00 3.58
N ARG A 95 -8.74 4.66 3.72
CA ARG A 95 -9.99 3.89 3.84
C ARG A 95 -10.53 3.85 5.27
N LEU A 96 -9.72 4.17 6.27
CA LEU A 96 -10.13 4.31 7.67
C LEU A 96 -10.71 5.72 7.84
N ALA A 97 -12.01 5.90 7.63
CA ALA A 97 -12.66 7.17 7.93
C ALA A 97 -12.41 7.58 9.40
N PRO A 98 -12.23 8.87 9.72
CA PRO A 98 -12.33 9.30 11.11
C PRO A 98 -13.75 8.95 11.59
N GLU A 99 -13.86 8.26 12.72
CA GLU A 99 -15.13 8.19 13.43
C GLU A 99 -15.54 9.63 13.78
N SER A 100 -16.40 10.23 12.98
CA SER A 100 -17.07 11.47 13.34
C SER A 100 -18.53 11.29 12.99
N GLY A 101 -19.16 10.33 13.66
CA GLY A 101 -20.57 10.47 13.98
C GLY A 101 -20.70 11.60 15.01
N PRO A 102 -21.64 12.55 14.84
CA PRO A 102 -21.84 13.58 15.84
C PRO A 102 -22.21 12.90 17.17
N TRP A 103 -21.44 13.21 18.21
CA TRP A 103 -21.78 12.85 19.58
C TRP A 103 -23.24 13.30 19.88
N PRO A 104 -24.13 12.42 20.39
CA PRO A 104 -25.44 12.84 20.81
C PRO A 104 -25.28 13.59 22.14
N GLY A 105 -25.52 14.91 22.09
CA GLY A 105 -25.71 15.73 23.29
C GLY A 105 -26.92 15.30 24.11
#